data_AF-A0A1Q9PW57-F1
#
_entry.id   AF-A0A1Q9PW57-F1
#
_cell.length_a   1.000
_cell.length_b   1.000
_cell.length_c   1.000
_cell.angle_alpha   90.00
_cell.angle_beta   90.00
_cell.angle_gamma   90.00
#
_symmetry.space_group_name_H-M   'P 1'
#
loop_
_entity.id
_entity.type
_entity.pdbx_description
1 polymer ?
#
loop_
_entity_poly.entity_id
_entity_poly.type
_entity_poly.pdbx_seq_one_letter_code
_entity_poly.pdbx_strand_id
1 'polypeptide(L)'
;MKKLFTVKGKTFPTAVIRAESKVQALTIFVRNQPDSEFYLSAFTTFSPHEGFFSCFFADEYGHFYKEDTSIYEPHLLQMHEETRESYMFEWIEKNIRTHWHNQPQFAEEYICNWKKHTKGSGTPAAFSDEFMLYNIKNLVEFNYGHQVEINELSIDGAEYQPV
;
A
#
# COMPACT_ATOMS: atom_id res chain seq x y z
N MET A 1 24.50 -8.74 0.08
CA MET A 1 25.46 -8.16 -0.91
C MET A 1 24.67 -7.23 -1.82
N LYS A 2 25.13 -5.98 -2.03
CA LYS A 2 24.40 -5.02 -2.87
C LYS A 2 24.57 -5.36 -4.37
N LYS A 3 23.46 -5.34 -5.10
CA LYS A 3 23.31 -5.60 -6.53
C LYS A 3 22.80 -4.33 -7.24
N LEU A 4 22.78 -4.34 -8.57
CA LEU A 4 22.16 -3.29 -9.37
C LEU A 4 20.80 -3.78 -9.86
N PHE A 5 19.81 -2.90 -9.83
CA PHE A 5 18.47 -3.15 -10.34
C PHE A 5 18.10 -2.05 -11.33
N THR A 6 17.38 -2.41 -12.38
CA THR A 6 16.70 -1.45 -13.25
C THR A 6 15.25 -1.36 -12.85
N VAL A 7 14.72 -0.14 -12.73
CA VAL A 7 13.29 0.13 -12.60
C VAL A 7 12.86 0.89 -13.84
N LYS A 8 11.91 0.33 -14.59
CA LYS A 8 11.45 0.84 -15.88
C LYS A 8 9.94 0.98 -15.88
N GLY A 9 9.46 2.04 -16.51
CA GLY A 9 8.06 2.25 -16.87
C GLY A 9 7.99 3.06 -18.15
N LYS A 10 6.83 3.07 -18.82
CA LYS A 10 6.68 3.79 -20.10
C LYS A 10 6.75 5.31 -19.98
N THR A 11 6.39 5.85 -18.81
CA THR A 11 6.24 7.30 -18.58
C THR A 11 7.40 7.94 -17.84
N PHE A 12 8.41 7.16 -17.42
CA PHE A 12 9.58 7.68 -16.71
C PHE A 12 10.89 7.06 -17.21
N PRO A 13 12.03 7.78 -17.14
CA PRO A 13 13.33 7.25 -17.52
C PRO A 13 13.70 6.00 -16.72
N THR A 14 14.42 5.07 -17.36
CA THR A 14 14.98 3.90 -16.66
C THR A 14 15.85 4.36 -15.50
N ALA A 15 15.49 3.97 -14.27
CA ALA A 15 16.30 4.21 -13.08
C ALA A 15 17.20 2.99 -12.80
N VAL A 16 18.47 3.22 -12.46
CA VAL A 16 19.40 2.18 -12.00
C VAL A 16 19.65 2.38 -10.51
N ILE A 17 19.36 1.35 -9.72
CA ILE A 17 19.33 1.43 -8.26
C ILE A 17 20.22 0.35 -7.66
N ARG A 18 21.10 0.77 -6.74
CA ARG A 18 21.92 -0.14 -5.97
C ARG A 18 21.20 -0.56 -4.69
N ALA A 19 20.84 -1.83 -4.57
CA ALA A 19 20.07 -2.36 -3.45
C ALA A 19 20.41 -3.83 -3.15
N GLU A 20 19.90 -4.37 -2.05
CA GLU A 20 20.07 -5.76 -1.63
C GLU A 20 18.95 -6.68 -2.15
N SER A 21 17.79 -6.11 -2.46
CA SER A 21 16.63 -6.82 -2.99
C SER A 21 15.83 -5.92 -3.95
N LYS A 22 14.93 -6.54 -4.75
CA LYS A 22 13.97 -5.80 -5.59
C LYS A 22 13.08 -4.87 -4.75
N VAL A 23 12.66 -5.32 -3.57
CA VAL A 23 11.83 -4.53 -2.66
C VAL A 23 12.56 -3.28 -2.19
N GLN A 24 13.82 -3.45 -1.76
CA GLN A 24 14.65 -2.31 -1.39
C GLN A 24 14.89 -1.38 -2.58
N ALA A 25 15.14 -1.91 -3.78
CA ALA A 25 15.30 -1.09 -4.99
C ALA A 25 14.03 -0.29 -5.34
N LEU A 26 12.85 -0.91 -5.32
CA LEU A 26 11.59 -0.22 -5.59
C LEU A 26 11.25 0.79 -4.49
N THR A 27 11.55 0.46 -3.23
CA THR A 27 11.39 1.38 -2.10
C THR A 27 12.29 2.61 -2.26
N ILE A 28 13.56 2.42 -2.66
CA ILE A 28 14.47 3.52 -2.96
C ILE A 28 13.97 4.33 -4.16
N PHE A 29 13.46 3.66 -5.21
CA PHE A 29 12.89 4.33 -6.38
C PHE A 29 11.78 5.30 -5.97
N VAL A 30 10.80 4.81 -5.20
CA VAL A 30 9.66 5.61 -4.74
C VAL A 30 10.09 6.69 -3.77
N ARG A 31 11.04 6.43 -2.86
CA ARG A 31 11.61 7.45 -1.96
C ARG A 31 12.21 8.65 -2.69
N ASN A 32 12.76 8.41 -3.88
CA ASN A 32 13.39 9.43 -4.69
C ASN A 32 12.42 10.10 -5.69
N GLN A 33 11.14 9.73 -5.71
CA GLN A 33 10.13 10.45 -6.48
C GLN A 33 9.62 11.68 -5.71
N PRO A 34 9.09 12.70 -6.41
CA PRO A 34 8.22 13.69 -5.79
C PRO A 34 7.10 13.00 -5.00
N ASP A 35 6.71 13.56 -3.87
CA ASP A 35 5.61 13.05 -3.01
C ASP A 35 5.86 11.68 -2.35
N SER A 36 7.13 11.30 -2.16
CA SER A 36 7.48 10.00 -1.58
C SER A 36 6.99 9.76 -0.15
N GLU A 37 6.83 10.83 0.63
CA GLU A 37 6.21 10.76 1.96
C GLU A 37 4.75 10.31 1.87
N PHE A 38 4.00 10.78 0.87
CA PHE A 38 2.62 10.36 0.63
C PHE A 38 2.54 8.88 0.24
N TYR A 39 3.46 8.41 -0.60
CA TYR A 39 3.45 7.01 -1.04
C TYR A 39 3.80 6.02 0.08
N LEU A 40 4.69 6.39 1.00
CA LEU A 40 5.07 5.51 2.11
C LEU A 40 4.10 5.61 3.29
N SER A 41 3.55 6.80 3.56
CA SER A 41 2.51 6.96 4.57
C SER A 41 1.24 6.21 4.16
N ALA A 42 0.92 6.16 2.87
CA ALA A 42 -0.23 5.46 2.32
C ALA A 42 -0.31 3.95 2.67
N PHE A 43 0.84 3.30 2.93
CA PHE A 43 0.87 1.88 3.31
C PHE A 43 0.92 1.65 4.82
N THR A 44 1.43 2.63 5.57
CA THR A 44 1.68 2.50 7.01
C THR A 44 0.64 3.20 7.87
N THR A 45 -0.21 4.02 7.25
CA THR A 45 -1.28 4.76 7.93
C THR A 45 -2.59 4.01 7.73
N PHE A 46 -3.15 3.47 8.82
CA PHE A 46 -4.52 2.95 8.87
C PHE A 46 -5.52 4.11 9.02
N SER A 47 -5.40 5.14 8.18
CA SER A 47 -6.24 6.34 8.25
C SER A 47 -7.51 6.14 7.41
N PRO A 48 -8.69 6.45 7.97
CA PRO A 48 -9.94 6.45 7.21
C PRO A 48 -10.07 7.66 6.28
N HIS A 49 -9.24 8.69 6.44
CA HIS A 49 -9.33 9.95 5.68
C HIS A 49 -8.28 10.06 4.59
N GLU A 50 -7.12 9.45 4.81
CA GLU A 50 -5.93 9.67 3.99
C GLU A 50 -5.23 8.36 3.65
N GLY A 51 -4.58 8.35 2.49
CA GLY A 51 -3.76 7.23 2.05
C GLY A 51 -4.47 6.28 1.09
N PHE A 52 -3.68 5.36 0.53
CA PHE A 52 -4.09 4.48 -0.58
C PHE A 52 -5.18 3.48 -0.18
N PHE A 53 -5.34 3.21 1.11
CA PHE A 53 -6.28 2.24 1.65
C PHE A 53 -7.47 2.86 2.40
N SER A 54 -7.68 4.18 2.31
CA SER A 54 -8.82 4.86 2.96
C SER A 54 -10.17 4.30 2.50
N CYS A 55 -10.24 3.75 1.28
CA CYS A 55 -11.43 3.09 0.74
C CYS A 55 -11.88 1.85 1.51
N PHE A 56 -11.04 1.27 2.39
CA PHE A 56 -11.45 0.17 3.25
C PHE A 56 -12.43 0.61 4.34
N PHE A 57 -12.42 1.90 4.69
CA PHE A 57 -13.24 2.49 5.75
C PHE A 57 -14.57 3.04 5.22
N ALA A 58 -15.31 2.17 4.52
CA ALA A 58 -16.58 2.48 3.89
C ALA A 58 -17.55 1.29 3.93
N ASP A 59 -18.84 1.59 3.85
CA ASP A 59 -19.91 0.62 3.62
C ASP A 59 -20.70 0.96 2.35
N GLU A 60 -21.89 0.38 2.21
CA GLU A 60 -22.80 0.65 1.09
C GLU A 60 -23.30 2.11 1.00
N TYR A 61 -23.20 2.88 2.10
CA TYR A 61 -23.58 4.30 2.15
C TYR A 61 -22.40 5.25 1.88
N GLY A 62 -21.18 4.71 1.73
CA GLY A 62 -19.96 5.49 1.51
C GLY A 62 -18.99 5.38 2.68
N HIS A 63 -18.13 6.39 2.84
CA HIS A 63 -17.15 6.42 3.93
C HIS A 63 -17.83 6.48 5.29
N PHE A 64 -17.24 5.84 6.32
CA PHE A 64 -17.80 5.84 7.67
C PHE A 64 -17.81 7.21 8.35
N TYR A 65 -16.95 8.11 7.88
CA TYR A 65 -16.75 9.42 8.47
C TYR A 65 -17.04 10.48 7.43
N LYS A 66 -17.60 11.59 7.90
CA LYS A 66 -17.75 12.79 7.07
C LYS A 66 -16.37 13.28 6.64
N GLU A 67 -16.31 13.74 5.40
CA GLU A 67 -15.09 14.25 4.74
C GLU A 67 -14.27 15.15 5.68
N ASP A 68 -12.98 14.84 5.82
CA ASP A 68 -12.00 15.54 6.66
C ASP A 68 -12.36 15.71 8.15
N THR A 69 -13.27 14.91 8.69
CA THR A 69 -13.63 14.96 10.12
C THR A 69 -13.63 13.58 10.76
N SER A 70 -13.32 13.49 12.05
CA SER A 70 -13.50 12.25 12.82
C SER A 70 -14.95 11.99 13.25
N ILE A 71 -15.93 12.64 12.60
CA ILE A 71 -17.36 12.51 12.92
C ILE A 71 -17.96 11.42 12.03
N TYR A 72 -18.60 10.44 12.66
CA TYR A 72 -19.31 9.37 11.96
C TYR A 72 -20.46 9.90 11.08
N GLU A 73 -20.73 9.20 9.98
CA GLU A 73 -21.94 9.42 9.19
C GLU A 73 -23.23 9.13 10.01
N PRO A 74 -24.36 9.78 9.70
CA PRO A 74 -25.59 9.69 10.51
C PRO A 74 -26.11 8.28 10.75
N HIS A 75 -25.98 7.34 9.81
CA HIS A 75 -26.47 5.97 9.99
C HIS A 75 -25.67 5.22 11.07
N LEU A 76 -24.37 5.48 11.18
CA LEU A 76 -23.52 4.93 12.24
C LEU A 76 -23.79 5.60 13.59
N LEU A 77 -24.11 6.89 13.61
CA LEU A 77 -24.45 7.61 14.86
C LEU A 77 -25.75 7.10 15.50
N GLN A 78 -26.63 6.47 14.73
CA GLN A 78 -27.88 5.88 15.23
C GLN A 78 -27.68 4.50 15.86
N MET A 79 -26.51 3.88 15.68
CA MET A 79 -26.18 2.57 16.22
C MET A 79 -25.66 2.68 17.65
N HIS A 80 -25.91 1.65 18.47
CA HIS A 80 -25.21 1.48 19.74
C HIS A 80 -23.71 1.28 19.48
N GLU A 81 -22.86 1.76 20.39
CA GLU A 81 -21.40 1.79 20.23
C GLU A 81 -20.80 0.42 19.86
N GLU A 82 -21.08 -0.63 20.64
CA GLU A 82 -20.58 -1.98 20.37
C GLU A 82 -21.04 -2.55 19.02
N THR A 83 -22.29 -2.25 18.64
CA THR A 83 -22.86 -2.67 17.35
C THR A 83 -22.19 -1.92 16.21
N ARG A 84 -21.95 -0.62 16.37
CA ARG A 84 -21.24 0.22 15.38
C ARG A 84 -19.83 -0.28 15.15
N GLU A 85 -19.09 -0.57 16.22
CA GLU A 85 -17.72 -1.07 16.11
C GLU A 85 -17.66 -2.40 15.36
N SER A 86 -18.54 -3.35 15.73
CA SER A 86 -18.62 -4.65 15.07
C SER A 86 -19.01 -4.51 13.60
N TYR A 87 -20.01 -3.67 13.30
CA TYR A 87 -20.45 -3.36 11.94
C TYR A 87 -19.31 -2.80 11.08
N MET A 88 -18.62 -1.76 11.57
CA MET A 88 -17.49 -1.17 10.86
C MET A 88 -16.38 -2.20 10.62
N PHE A 89 -16.10 -3.04 11.63
CA PHE A 89 -15.07 -4.05 11.53
C PHE A 89 -15.35 -5.10 10.45
N GLU A 90 -16.58 -5.58 10.39
CA GLU A 90 -17.03 -6.52 9.36
C GLU A 90 -16.90 -5.93 7.95
N TRP A 91 -17.30 -4.67 7.77
CA TRP A 91 -17.15 -3.98 6.49
C TRP A 91 -15.70 -3.76 6.10
N ILE A 92 -14.84 -3.34 7.04
CA ILE A 92 -13.41 -3.15 6.77
C ILE A 92 -12.77 -4.48 6.36
N GLU A 93 -13.01 -5.57 7.10
CA GLU A 93 -12.49 -6.88 6.73
C GLU A 93 -13.00 -7.35 5.36
N LYS A 94 -14.29 -7.16 5.08
CA LYS A 94 -14.89 -7.49 3.78
C LYS A 94 -14.23 -6.70 2.65
N ASN A 95 -14.03 -5.39 2.83
CA ASN A 95 -13.42 -4.53 1.81
C ASN A 95 -11.96 -4.91 1.55
N ILE A 96 -11.19 -5.15 2.62
CA ILE A 96 -9.80 -5.63 2.54
C ILE A 96 -9.73 -6.95 1.75
N ARG A 97 -10.56 -7.93 2.08
CA ARG A 97 -10.60 -9.23 1.41
C ARG A 97 -11.03 -9.11 -0.05
N THR A 98 -11.93 -8.19 -0.35
CA THR A 98 -12.40 -7.93 -1.72
C THR A 98 -11.29 -7.30 -2.56
N HIS A 99 -10.57 -6.31 -2.01
CA HIS A 99 -9.47 -5.64 -2.69
C HIS A 99 -8.38 -6.64 -3.09
N TRP A 100 -7.94 -7.50 -2.17
CA TRP A 100 -6.94 -8.54 -2.44
C TRP A 100 -7.57 -9.93 -2.66
N HIS A 101 -8.69 -10.02 -3.37
CA HIS A 101 -9.36 -11.31 -3.63
C HIS A 101 -8.45 -12.34 -4.33
N ASN A 102 -7.53 -11.87 -5.19
CA ASN A 102 -6.55 -12.71 -5.88
C ASN A 102 -5.26 -12.93 -5.07
N GLN A 103 -5.07 -12.23 -3.95
CA GLN A 103 -3.90 -12.31 -3.07
C GLN A 103 -4.36 -12.37 -1.61
N PRO A 104 -5.10 -13.40 -1.19
CA PRO A 104 -5.69 -13.48 0.15
C PRO A 104 -4.65 -13.38 1.27
N GLN A 105 -3.40 -13.80 1.03
CA GLN A 105 -2.30 -13.63 1.98
C GLN A 105 -2.03 -12.16 2.32
N PHE A 106 -2.19 -11.23 1.37
CA PHE A 106 -2.01 -9.80 1.62
C PHE A 106 -3.18 -9.21 2.41
N ALA A 107 -4.41 -9.68 2.16
CA ALA A 107 -5.57 -9.33 2.97
C ALA A 107 -5.36 -9.71 4.44
N GLU A 108 -4.94 -10.96 4.70
CA GLU A 108 -4.69 -11.42 6.08
C GLU A 108 -3.56 -10.66 6.76
N GLU A 109 -2.47 -10.39 6.03
CA GLU A 109 -1.35 -9.62 6.55
C GLU A 109 -1.77 -8.20 6.95
N TYR A 110 -2.59 -7.55 6.12
CA TYR A 110 -3.15 -6.22 6.42
C TYR A 110 -4.12 -6.24 7.59
N ILE A 111 -5.08 -7.18 7.62
CA ILE A 111 -6.03 -7.34 8.73
C ILE A 111 -5.29 -7.57 10.05
N CYS A 112 -4.24 -8.40 10.04
CA CYS A 112 -3.43 -8.69 11.22
C CYS A 112 -2.73 -7.44 11.76
N ASN A 113 -2.10 -6.65 10.88
CA ASN A 113 -1.44 -5.40 11.28
C ASN A 113 -2.46 -4.33 11.73
N TRP A 114 -3.59 -4.21 11.04
CA TRP A 114 -4.67 -3.28 11.41
C TRP A 114 -5.24 -3.60 12.79
N LYS A 115 -5.55 -4.87 13.08
CA LYS A 115 -6.02 -5.34 14.40
C LYS A 115 -5.02 -5.04 15.52
N LYS A 116 -3.72 -5.09 15.25
CA LYS A 116 -2.69 -4.72 16.24
C LYS A 116 -2.69 -3.22 16.49
N HIS A 117 -2.82 -2.43 15.42
CA HIS A 117 -2.88 -0.98 15.49
C HIS A 117 -4.10 -0.50 16.30
N THR A 118 -5.30 -1.02 16.02
CA THR A 118 -6.53 -0.64 16.75
C THR A 118 -6.50 -1.03 18.22
N LYS A 119 -5.75 -2.07 18.59
CA LYS A 119 -5.51 -2.47 19.98
C LYS A 119 -4.47 -1.59 20.70
N GLY A 120 -3.95 -0.54 20.06
CA GLY A 120 -3.04 0.42 20.68
C GLY A 120 -1.64 -0.13 20.96
N SER A 121 -1.18 -1.16 20.22
CA SER A 121 0.14 -1.76 20.48
C SER A 121 1.31 -0.81 20.22
N GLY A 122 1.07 0.39 19.66
CA GLY A 122 2.09 1.41 19.33
C GLY A 122 3.16 0.92 18.36
N THR A 123 3.03 -0.30 17.85
CA THR A 123 4.01 -0.94 16.99
C THR A 123 3.69 -0.53 15.56
N PRO A 124 4.66 0.03 14.81
CA PRO A 124 4.49 0.29 13.40
C PRO A 124 4.06 -0.99 12.67
N ALA A 125 3.20 -0.84 11.65
CA ALA A 125 2.84 -1.97 10.82
C ALA A 125 4.11 -2.61 10.23
N ALA A 126 4.23 -3.93 10.39
CA ALA A 126 5.35 -4.70 9.89
C ALA A 126 4.84 -5.57 8.73
N PHE A 127 4.91 -5.01 7.53
CA PHE A 127 4.56 -5.72 6.31
C PHE A 127 5.74 -6.50 5.75
N SER A 128 5.45 -7.61 5.08
CA SER A 128 6.40 -8.42 4.36
C SER A 128 6.93 -7.69 3.14
N ASP A 129 8.13 -8.07 2.73
CA ASP A 129 8.75 -7.58 1.50
C ASP A 129 7.86 -7.81 0.27
N GLU A 130 7.16 -8.95 0.22
CA GLU A 130 6.25 -9.29 -0.87
C GLU A 130 5.02 -8.38 -0.91
N PHE A 131 4.40 -8.14 0.25
CA PHE A 131 3.30 -7.18 0.40
C PHE A 131 3.72 -5.79 -0.05
N MET A 132 4.88 -5.31 0.43
CA MET A 132 5.39 -3.99 0.07
C MET A 132 5.68 -3.89 -1.43
N LEU A 133 6.33 -4.90 -2.02
CA LEU A 133 6.64 -4.90 -3.44
C LEU A 133 5.38 -4.85 -4.30
N TYR A 134 4.39 -5.68 -3.98
CA TYR A 134 3.13 -5.75 -4.71
C TYR A 134 2.39 -4.40 -4.67
N ASN A 135 2.20 -3.85 -3.48
CA ASN A 135 1.39 -2.64 -3.30
C ASN A 135 2.13 -1.38 -3.78
N ILE A 136 3.44 -1.25 -3.55
CA ILE A 136 4.23 -0.15 -4.11
C ILE A 136 4.18 -0.19 -5.64
N LYS A 137 4.30 -1.38 -6.24
CA LYS A 137 4.20 -1.53 -7.69
C LYS A 137 2.84 -1.04 -8.19
N ASN A 138 1.74 -1.52 -7.62
CA ASN A 138 0.39 -1.08 -8.00
C ASN A 138 0.20 0.44 -7.84
N LEU A 139 0.75 1.05 -6.79
CA LEU A 139 0.67 2.48 -6.57
C LEU A 139 1.43 3.28 -7.63
N VAL A 140 2.64 2.84 -8.01
CA VAL A 140 3.38 3.47 -9.11
C VAL A 140 2.61 3.26 -10.43
N GLU A 141 2.07 2.07 -10.68
CA GLU A 141 1.28 1.81 -11.89
C GLU A 141 0.01 2.68 -11.97
N PHE A 142 -0.66 2.90 -10.83
CA PHE A 142 -1.82 3.78 -10.71
C PHE A 142 -1.47 5.24 -11.02
N ASN A 143 -0.39 5.77 -10.44
CA ASN A 143 -0.01 7.18 -10.62
C ASN A 143 0.60 7.47 -12.00
N TYR A 144 1.32 6.51 -12.58
CA TYR A 144 2.05 6.70 -13.83
C TYR A 144 1.39 6.03 -15.03
N GLY A 145 0.24 5.36 -14.83
CA GLY A 145 -0.61 4.79 -15.87
C GLY A 145 -0.04 3.57 -16.61
N HIS A 146 1.09 3.03 -16.16
CA HIS A 146 1.82 1.98 -16.88
C HIS A 146 2.51 0.99 -15.96
N GLN A 147 2.58 -0.25 -16.43
CA GLN A 147 3.24 -1.36 -15.74
C GLN A 147 4.71 -1.05 -15.42
N VAL A 148 5.10 -1.33 -14.18
CA VAL A 148 6.48 -1.14 -13.72
C VAL A 148 7.23 -2.47 -13.76
N GLU A 149 8.40 -2.45 -14.38
CA GLU A 149 9.31 -3.58 -14.42
C GLU A 149 10.52 -3.34 -13.53
N ILE A 150 10.87 -4.35 -12.73
CA ILE A 150 12.06 -4.32 -11.89
C ILE A 150 12.91 -5.59 -12.07
N ASN A 151 14.10 -5.39 -12.62
CA ASN A 151 15.01 -6.47 -13.00
C ASN A 151 16.38 -6.29 -12.36
N GLU A 152 16.95 -7.38 -11.85
CA GLU A 152 18.35 -7.39 -11.43
C GLU A 152 19.23 -7.26 -12.69
N LEU A 153 20.20 -6.36 -12.63
CA LEU A 153 21.14 -6.11 -13.71
C LEU A 153 22.39 -6.97 -13.46
N SER A 154 22.55 -8.03 -14.25
CA SER A 154 23.82 -8.77 -14.31
C SER A 154 24.79 -7.97 -15.17
N ILE A 155 25.90 -7.51 -14.59
CA ILE A 155 27.05 -7.05 -15.38
C ILE A 155 27.96 -8.25 -15.57
N ASP A 156 27.49 -9.22 -16.33
CA ASP A 156 28.42 -10.12 -17.01
C ASP A 156 29.07 -9.28 -18.11
N GLY A 157 30.37 -9.43 -18.34
CA GLY A 157 31.18 -8.56 -19.21
C GLY A 157 30.81 -8.51 -20.71
N ALA A 158 29.54 -8.75 -21.07
CA ALA A 158 28.97 -8.55 -22.39
C ALA A 158 28.14 -7.26 -22.40
N GLU A 159 28.55 -6.36 -23.30
CA GLU A 159 28.00 -5.07 -23.67
C GLU A 159 26.51 -4.86 -23.34
N TYR A 160 26.24 -3.86 -22.50
CA TYR A 160 24.94 -3.21 -22.40
C TYR A 160 24.55 -2.68 -23.79
N GLN A 161 23.56 -3.31 -24.44
CA GLN A 161 22.90 -2.73 -25.61
C GLN A 161 21.59 -2.07 -25.17
N PRO A 162 21.49 -0.73 -25.19
CA PRO A 162 20.21 -0.07 -25.02
C PRO A 162 19.33 -0.35 -26.24
N VAL A 163 18.08 -0.76 -25.99
CA VAL A 163 16.98 -0.73 -26.97
C VAL A 163 16.36 0.67 -26.95
#